data_AF-A0A3M1M523-F1
#
_entry.id   AF-A0A3M1M523-F1
#
_cell.length_a   1.000
_cell.length_b   1.000
_cell.length_c   1.000
_cell.angle_alpha   90.00
_cell.angle_beta   90.00
_cell.angle_gamma   90.00
#
_symmetry.space_group_name_H-M   'P 1'
#
loop_
_entity.id
_entity.type
_entity.pdbx_description
1 polymer ?
#
loop_
_entity_poly.entity_id
_entity_poly.type
_entity_poly.pdbx_seq_one_letter_code
_entity_poly.pdbx_strand_id
1 'polypeptide(L)'
;MREIAPGLYTFTGLISGRVYLIEDADGLTLVDAGLERVAVKIIQQIEAMGYRADEVRRILVTHAHPDHVGGLPALKEWTGAQVITSAPERPIVEGRVPIPLPPPESLPLLARLTRPEETTLKGTPVDREVSDGEVLDEVMGG
;
A
#
# COMPACT_ATOMS: atom_id res chain seq x y z
N MET A 1 3.12 14.22 -7.84
CA MET A 1 1.85 14.01 -7.11
C MET A 1 0.97 15.24 -7.28
N ARG A 2 -0.29 15.19 -6.86
CA ARG A 2 -1.22 16.33 -6.91
C ARG A 2 -1.99 16.42 -5.59
N GLU A 3 -2.01 17.59 -4.99
CA GLU A 3 -2.85 17.89 -3.82
C GLU A 3 -4.33 17.86 -4.21
N ILE A 4 -5.15 17.19 -3.42
CA ILE A 4 -6.60 17.03 -3.65
C ILE A 4 -7.45 17.63 -2.52
N ALA A 5 -6.84 17.80 -1.35
CA ALA A 5 -7.32 18.60 -0.22
C ALA A 5 -6.09 19.03 0.59
N PRO A 6 -6.18 20.04 1.48
CA PRO A 6 -5.05 20.48 2.30
C PRO A 6 -4.36 19.29 3.00
N GLY A 7 -3.09 19.08 2.70
CA GLY A 7 -2.29 17.98 3.29
C GLY A 7 -2.64 16.57 2.80
N LEU A 8 -3.48 16.43 1.76
CA LEU A 8 -3.85 15.15 1.15
C LEU A 8 -3.53 15.15 -0.34
N TYR A 9 -2.75 14.17 -0.77
CA TYR A 9 -2.24 14.08 -2.13
C TYR A 9 -2.58 12.74 -2.78
N THR A 10 -2.78 12.77 -4.09
CA THR A 10 -2.80 11.57 -4.93
C THR A 10 -1.53 11.49 -5.76
N PHE A 11 -0.99 10.27 -5.94
CA PHE A 11 0.11 10.04 -6.86
C PHE A 11 -0.38 10.04 -8.31
N THR A 12 0.46 10.55 -9.22
CA THR A 12 0.14 10.64 -10.66
C THR A 12 0.99 9.67 -11.46
N GLY A 13 0.50 9.23 -12.62
CA GLY A 13 1.25 8.31 -13.50
C GLY A 13 1.41 6.90 -12.94
N LEU A 14 0.50 6.49 -12.05
CA LEU A 14 0.27 5.09 -11.68
C LEU A 14 -0.64 4.45 -12.72
N ILE A 15 -0.49 3.14 -12.90
CA ILE A 15 -1.14 2.36 -13.98
C ILE A 15 -2.23 1.40 -13.48
N SER A 16 -2.24 1.11 -12.16
CA SER A 16 -3.25 0.36 -11.42
C SER A 16 -3.11 0.73 -9.94
N GLY A 17 -4.19 0.56 -9.17
CA GLY A 17 -4.26 0.99 -7.79
C GLY A 17 -4.28 2.52 -7.63
N ARG A 18 -4.72 2.97 -6.46
CA ARG A 18 -4.55 4.36 -6.02
C ARG A 18 -3.65 4.35 -4.80
N VAL A 19 -2.77 5.35 -4.74
CA VAL A 19 -1.94 5.61 -3.57
C VAL A 19 -2.18 7.05 -3.16
N TYR A 20 -2.29 7.28 -1.86
CA TYR A 20 -2.45 8.60 -1.28
C TYR A 20 -1.32 8.88 -0.30
N LEU A 21 -1.00 10.16 -0.14
CA LEU A 21 -0.10 10.67 0.89
C LEU A 21 -0.90 11.64 1.77
N ILE A 22 -0.78 11.47 3.08
CA ILE A 22 -1.36 12.35 4.09
C ILE A 22 -0.21 12.99 4.85
N GLU A 23 -0.26 14.30 5.02
CA GLU A 23 0.57 15.05 5.96
C GLU A 23 -0.05 15.00 7.35
N ASP A 24 0.61 14.32 8.27
CA ASP A 24 0.26 14.26 9.68
C ASP A 24 1.21 15.11 10.52
N ALA A 25 0.85 15.34 11.79
CA ALA A 25 1.65 16.18 12.69
C ALA A 25 3.05 15.63 12.99
N ASP A 26 3.27 14.32 12.88
CA ASP A 26 4.53 13.63 13.21
C ASP A 26 5.25 13.03 11.98
N GLY A 27 4.72 13.25 10.78
CA GLY A 27 5.32 12.84 9.51
C GLY A 27 4.26 12.52 8.46
N LEU A 28 4.60 11.63 7.52
CA LEU A 28 3.74 11.27 6.40
C LEU A 28 3.12 9.89 6.59
N THR A 29 1.86 9.76 6.18
CA THR A 29 1.17 8.47 6.05
C THR A 29 0.88 8.19 4.58
N LEU A 30 1.33 7.03 4.10
CA LEU A 30 0.88 6.48 2.83
C LEU A 30 -0.38 5.64 3.03
N VAL A 31 -1.31 5.73 2.09
CA VAL A 31 -2.42 4.78 1.94
C VAL A 31 -2.17 3.98 0.67
N ASP A 32 -1.99 2.66 0.85
CA ASP A 32 -1.51 1.68 -0.12
C ASP A 32 -0.09 1.97 -0.66
N ALA A 33 0.42 1.02 -1.45
CA ALA A 33 1.80 0.98 -1.94
C ALA A 33 1.91 0.78 -3.47
N GLY A 34 0.80 0.64 -4.18
CA GLY A 34 0.81 0.45 -5.63
C GLY A 34 1.38 -0.93 -6.05
N LEU A 35 1.62 -1.08 -7.35
CA LEU A 35 2.41 -2.19 -7.91
C LEU A 35 3.91 -2.06 -7.56
N GLU A 36 4.63 -3.18 -7.56
CA GLU A 36 6.08 -3.21 -7.29
C GLU A 36 6.87 -2.19 -8.13
N ARG A 37 6.64 -2.20 -9.44
CA ARG A 37 7.33 -1.32 -10.39
C ARG A 37 7.07 0.18 -10.21
N VAL A 38 6.06 0.57 -9.42
CA VAL A 38 5.77 1.99 -9.17
C VAL A 38 6.29 2.49 -7.82
N ALA A 39 6.84 1.62 -6.95
CA ALA A 39 7.40 2.03 -5.66
C ALA A 39 8.46 3.14 -5.81
N VAL A 40 9.37 3.00 -6.78
CA VAL A 40 10.40 4.03 -7.06
C VAL A 40 9.78 5.37 -7.45
N LYS A 41 8.69 5.34 -8.24
CA LYS A 41 7.97 6.55 -8.66
C LYS A 41 7.24 7.22 -7.50
N ILE A 42 6.78 6.44 -6.52
CA ILE A 42 6.18 6.97 -5.28
C ILE A 42 7.23 7.77 -4.51
N ILE A 43 8.38 7.18 -4.19
CA ILE A 43 9.46 7.90 -3.49
C ILE A 43 9.94 9.13 -4.27
N GLN A 44 10.17 9.01 -5.58
CA GLN A 44 10.56 10.15 -6.42
C GLN A 44 9.57 11.30 -6.36
N GLN A 45 8.26 11.00 -6.30
CA GLN A 45 7.25 12.05 -6.17
C GLN A 45 7.23 12.68 -4.78
N ILE A 46 7.44 11.89 -3.72
CA ILE A 46 7.60 12.38 -2.33
C ILE A 46 8.79 13.34 -2.24
N GLU A 47 9.94 12.93 -2.74
CA GLU A 47 11.17 13.73 -2.77
C GLU A 47 11.04 14.99 -3.62
N ALA A 48 10.34 14.91 -4.76
CA ALA A 48 10.10 16.07 -5.62
C ALA A 48 9.24 17.17 -4.96
N MET A 49 8.48 16.85 -3.90
CA MET A 49 7.75 17.83 -3.10
C MET A 49 8.56 18.37 -1.91
N GLY A 50 9.80 17.91 -1.75
CA GLY A 50 10.71 18.37 -0.69
C GLY A 50 10.71 17.52 0.58
N TYR A 51 9.95 16.43 0.61
CA TYR A 51 9.99 15.46 1.71
C TYR A 51 11.13 14.45 1.55
N ARG A 52 11.46 13.75 2.63
CA ARG A 52 12.42 12.64 2.63
C ARG A 52 11.69 11.31 2.82
N ALA A 53 12.26 10.23 2.29
CA ALA A 53 11.66 8.90 2.44
C ALA A 53 11.49 8.49 3.92
N ASP A 54 12.43 8.86 4.79
CA ASP A 54 12.40 8.59 6.23
C ASP A 54 11.37 9.43 7.01
N GLU A 55 10.69 10.36 6.34
CA GLU A 55 9.53 11.09 6.91
C GLU A 55 8.23 10.32 6.74
N VAL A 56 8.18 9.29 5.90
CA VAL A 56 7.05 8.36 5.85
C VAL A 56 7.07 7.49 7.10
N ARG A 57 6.18 7.79 8.03
CA ARG A 57 6.07 7.09 9.32
C ARG A 57 5.23 5.84 9.21
N ARG A 58 4.23 5.85 8.32
CA ARG A 58 3.20 4.81 8.24
C ARG A 58 2.83 4.49 6.80
N ILE A 59 2.48 3.24 6.57
CA ILE A 59 1.82 2.77 5.36
C ILE A 59 0.58 1.98 5.79
N LEU A 60 -0.59 2.55 5.51
CA LEU A 60 -1.88 1.89 5.73
C LEU A 60 -2.22 1.06 4.50
N VAL A 61 -2.44 -0.24 4.69
CA VAL A 61 -2.87 -1.13 3.61
C VAL A 61 -4.38 -1.33 3.71
N THR A 62 -5.09 -0.91 2.68
CA THR A 62 -6.55 -1.08 2.59
C THR A 62 -6.94 -2.54 2.41
N HIS A 63 -6.26 -3.24 1.49
CA HIS A 63 -6.44 -4.67 1.21
C HIS A 63 -5.25 -5.22 0.39
N ALA A 64 -5.06 -6.54 0.41
CA ALA A 64 -3.86 -7.20 -0.09
C ALA A 64 -3.96 -7.68 -1.55
N HIS A 65 -4.41 -6.81 -2.47
CA HIS A 65 -4.28 -7.06 -3.91
C HIS A 65 -2.92 -6.56 -4.45
N PRO A 66 -2.37 -7.19 -5.52
CA PRO A 66 -1.05 -6.84 -6.04
C PRO A 66 -0.84 -5.36 -6.37
N ASP A 67 -1.87 -4.65 -6.80
CA ASP A 67 -1.81 -3.23 -7.14
C ASP A 67 -1.96 -2.29 -5.94
N HIS A 68 -2.16 -2.83 -4.74
CA HIS A 68 -2.18 -2.10 -3.48
C HIS A 68 -0.96 -2.41 -2.60
N VAL A 69 -0.42 -3.63 -2.65
CA VAL A 69 0.69 -4.05 -1.78
C VAL A 69 1.96 -4.45 -2.53
N GLY A 70 1.97 -4.42 -3.87
CA GLY A 70 3.13 -4.83 -4.66
C GLY A 70 4.39 -4.00 -4.38
N GLY A 71 4.24 -2.69 -4.15
CA GLY A 71 5.35 -1.80 -3.78
C GLY A 71 5.74 -1.84 -2.30
N LEU A 72 4.96 -2.51 -1.46
CA LEU A 72 5.06 -2.45 0.00
C LEU A 72 6.42 -2.90 0.55
N PRO A 73 7.06 -3.99 0.05
CA PRO A 73 8.36 -4.43 0.57
C PRO A 73 9.43 -3.34 0.39
N ALA A 74 9.50 -2.74 -0.80
CA ALA A 74 10.48 -1.71 -1.11
C ALA A 74 10.21 -0.42 -0.34
N LEU A 75 8.94 0.02 -0.26
CA LEU A 75 8.59 1.21 0.50
C LEU A 75 8.89 1.03 1.98
N LYS A 76 8.57 -0.11 2.61
CA LYS A 76 8.93 -0.37 4.02
C LYS A 76 10.45 -0.33 4.21
N GLU A 77 11.23 -0.93 3.32
CA GLU A 77 12.70 -0.94 3.39
C GLU A 77 13.29 0.48 3.30
N TRP A 78 12.81 1.29 2.35
CA TRP A 78 13.36 2.63 2.10
C TRP A 78 12.94 3.68 3.12
N THR A 79 11.74 3.53 3.69
CA THR A 79 11.17 4.51 4.61
C THR A 79 11.37 4.14 6.07
N GLY A 80 11.46 2.84 6.39
CA GLY A 80 11.36 2.34 7.76
C GLY A 80 9.96 2.48 8.36
N ALA A 81 8.95 2.78 7.55
CA ALA A 81 7.58 3.04 8.00
C ALA A 81 6.93 1.83 8.67
N GLN A 82 6.04 2.12 9.62
CA GLN A 82 5.14 1.15 10.20
C GLN A 82 4.10 0.71 9.15
N VAL A 83 3.98 -0.59 8.92
CA VAL A 83 2.93 -1.19 8.10
C VAL A 83 1.75 -1.55 8.98
N ILE A 84 0.60 -0.97 8.66
CA ILE A 84 -0.65 -1.12 9.39
C ILE A 84 -1.71 -1.69 8.45
N THR A 85 -2.42 -2.73 8.87
CA THR A 85 -3.53 -3.31 8.08
C THR A 85 -4.58 -3.94 8.98
N SER A 86 -5.68 -4.42 8.43
CA SER A 86 -6.67 -5.15 9.20
C SER A 86 -6.20 -6.58 9.51
N ALA A 87 -6.64 -7.15 10.63
CA ALA A 87 -6.27 -8.52 11.02
C ALA A 87 -6.59 -9.59 9.94
N PRO A 88 -7.70 -9.50 9.18
CA PRO A 88 -7.96 -10.43 8.08
C PRO A 88 -6.96 -10.35 6.91
N GLU A 89 -6.41 -9.17 6.64
CA GLU A 89 -5.50 -8.94 5.51
C GLU A 89 -4.05 -9.31 5.84
N ARG A 90 -3.66 -9.24 7.12
CA ARG A 90 -2.30 -9.55 7.60
C ARG A 90 -1.69 -10.82 6.99
N PRO A 91 -2.34 -12.00 7.02
CA PRO A 91 -1.72 -13.21 6.50
C PRO A 91 -1.42 -13.12 4.99
N ILE A 92 -2.18 -12.34 4.22
CA ILE A 92 -1.92 -12.13 2.79
C ILE A 92 -0.77 -11.14 2.61
N VAL A 93 -0.79 -10.02 3.35
CA VAL A 93 0.28 -8.99 3.32
C VAL A 93 1.63 -9.58 3.71
N GLU A 94 1.66 -10.46 4.71
CA GLU A 94 2.88 -11.15 5.15
C GLU A 94 3.25 -12.35 4.26
N GLY A 95 2.49 -12.62 3.19
CA GLY A 95 2.74 -13.72 2.25
C GLY A 95 2.55 -15.11 2.86
N ARG A 96 1.81 -15.22 3.97
CA ARG A 96 1.52 -16.49 4.66
C ARG A 96 0.40 -17.28 4.00
N VAL A 97 -0.50 -16.59 3.30
CA VAL A 97 -1.56 -17.19 2.47
C VAL A 97 -1.58 -16.53 1.09
N PRO A 98 -2.02 -17.23 0.03
CA PRO A 98 -2.11 -16.65 -1.30
C PRO A 98 -3.19 -15.57 -1.35
N ILE A 99 -3.07 -14.69 -2.34
CA ILE A 99 -4.11 -13.69 -2.62
C ILE A 99 -5.40 -14.43 -3.05
N PRO A 100 -6.56 -14.11 -2.44
CA PRO A 100 -7.84 -14.66 -2.88
C PRO A 100 -8.11 -14.23 -4.34
N LEU A 101 -8.15 -15.21 -5.26
CA LEU A 101 -8.56 -14.96 -6.63
C LEU A 101 -10.04 -15.31 -6.80
N PRO A 102 -10.80 -14.52 -7.58
CA PRO A 102 -12.15 -14.90 -7.92
C PRO A 102 -12.13 -16.19 -8.77
N PRO A 103 -13.19 -17.02 -8.68
CA PRO A 103 -13.20 -18.32 -9.35
C PRO A 103 -12.99 -18.17 -10.86
N PRO A 104 -12.27 -19.08 -11.53
CA PRO A 104 -11.95 -18.95 -12.97
C PRO A 104 -13.16 -18.72 -13.87
N GLU A 105 -14.32 -19.24 -13.46
CA GLU A 105 -15.62 -19.11 -14.12
C GLU A 105 -16.12 -17.65 -14.18
N SER A 106 -15.72 -16.83 -13.21
CA SER A 106 -16.06 -15.40 -13.15
C SER A 106 -15.17 -14.52 -14.04
N LEU A 107 -14.04 -15.04 -14.53
CA LEU A 107 -13.08 -14.34 -15.38
C LEU A 107 -12.56 -15.23 -16.53
N PRO A 108 -13.43 -15.73 -17.43
CA PRO A 108 -13.06 -16.74 -18.43
C PRO A 108 -11.97 -16.26 -19.42
N LEU A 109 -11.88 -14.95 -19.67
CA LEU A 109 -10.82 -14.36 -20.50
C LEU A 109 -9.46 -14.31 -19.76
N LEU A 110 -9.48 -14.07 -18.45
CA LEU A 110 -8.29 -13.90 -17.63
C LEU A 110 -7.72 -15.25 -17.15
N ALA A 111 -8.60 -16.23 -16.91
CA ALA A 111 -8.26 -17.59 -16.46
C ALA A 111 -7.24 -18.29 -17.37
N ARG A 112 -7.18 -17.90 -18.66
CA ARG A 112 -6.27 -18.46 -19.66
C ARG A 112 -4.88 -17.79 -19.67
N LEU A 113 -4.76 -16.62 -19.05
CA LEU A 113 -3.52 -15.85 -18.88
C LEU A 113 -2.90 -16.08 -17.50
N THR A 114 -3.71 -16.43 -16.49
CA THR A 114 -3.27 -16.68 -15.12
C THR A 114 -3.00 -18.17 -14.91
N ARG A 115 -1.84 -18.68 -15.39
CA ARG A 115 -1.30 -19.94 -14.83
C ARG A 115 -0.64 -19.59 -13.48
N PRO A 116 -1.07 -20.20 -12.36
CA PRO A 116 -0.66 -19.78 -11.03
C PRO A 116 0.65 -20.47 -10.66
N GLU A 117 1.79 -19.87 -11.00
CA GLU A 117 3.04 -20.22 -10.31
C GLU A 117 3.44 -19.19 -9.26
N GLU A 118 2.91 -17.96 -9.29
CA GLU A 118 3.28 -16.91 -8.34
C GLU A 118 2.05 -16.10 -7.89
N THR A 119 1.20 -16.70 -7.07
CA THR A 119 0.10 -15.99 -6.37
C THR A 119 0.50 -15.50 -4.99
N THR A 120 1.77 -15.65 -4.63
CA THR A 120 2.35 -15.18 -3.36
C THR A 120 3.20 -13.95 -3.63
N LEU A 121 2.72 -12.80 -3.16
CA LEU A 121 3.52 -11.58 -3.11
C LEU A 121 4.75 -11.79 -2.22
N LYS A 122 5.81 -11.01 -2.43
CA LYS A 122 6.87 -10.89 -1.44
C LYS A 122 6.26 -10.33 -0.15
N GLY A 123 6.12 -11.19 0.86
CA GLY A 123 5.50 -10.83 2.12
C GLY A 123 6.23 -9.67 2.81
N THR A 124 5.45 -8.77 3.42
CA THR A 124 5.98 -7.64 4.19
C THR A 124 5.52 -7.74 5.65
N PRO A 125 6.41 -7.62 6.65
CA PRO A 125 6.01 -7.66 8.05
C PRO A 125 4.99 -6.57 8.39
N VAL A 126 3.90 -6.97 9.01
CA VAL A 126 2.87 -6.07 9.56
C VAL A 126 3.23 -5.75 11.00
N ASP A 127 3.33 -4.46 11.31
CA ASP A 127 3.74 -4.00 12.64
C ASP A 127 2.54 -3.73 13.55
N ARG A 128 1.38 -3.37 12.97
CA ARG A 128 0.13 -3.14 13.72
C ARG A 128 -1.08 -3.65 12.93
N GLU A 129 -2.01 -4.24 13.66
CA GLU A 129 -3.35 -4.56 13.15
C GLU A 129 -4.34 -3.51 13.64
N VAL A 130 -5.37 -3.23 12.84
CA VAL A 130 -6.52 -2.42 13.23
C VAL A 130 -7.82 -3.21 13.17
N SER A 131 -8.77 -2.84 14.05
CA SER A 131 -10.10 -3.42 14.13
C SER A 131 -11.17 -2.52 13.49
N ASP A 132 -12.33 -3.09 13.18
CA ASP A 132 -13.49 -2.31 12.74
C ASP A 132 -13.89 -1.27 13.79
N GLY A 133 -14.14 -0.04 13.34
CA GLY A 133 -14.43 1.11 14.20
C GLY A 133 -13.24 1.68 14.99
N GLU A 134 -12.03 1.13 14.86
CA GLU A 134 -10.83 1.72 15.46
C GLU A 134 -10.46 3.03 14.75
N VAL A 135 -10.15 4.06 15.53
CA VAL A 135 -9.69 5.37 15.05
C VAL A 135 -8.18 5.45 15.25
N LEU A 136 -7.47 5.89 14.21
CA LEU A 136 -6.05 6.19 14.25
C LEU A 136 -5.89 7.69 14.46
N ASP A 137 -5.87 8.14 15.72
CA ASP A 137 -5.78 9.57 16.08
C ASP A 137 -4.54 10.26 15.47
N GLU A 138 -3.49 9.48 15.21
CA GLU A 138 -2.25 9.93 14.60
C GLU A 138 -2.33 10.15 13.07
N VAL A 139 -3.44 9.79 12.44
CA VAL A 139 -3.71 9.97 11.00
C VAL A 139 -4.85 10.96 10.80
N MET A 140 -4.60 12.03 10.03
CA MET A 140 -5.53 13.15 9.77
C MET A 140 -6.02 13.91 11.02
N GLY A 141 -5.38 13.71 12.17
CA GLY A 141 -5.67 14.45 13.41
C GLY A 141 -6.90 13.99 14.19
N GLY A 142 -7.42 12.78 13.91
CA GLY A 142 -8.60 12.20 14.58
C GLY A 142 -9.92 12.74 14.05
#